data_AF-A0A0F8ZP47-F1
#
_entry.id   AF-A0A0F8ZP47-F1
#
_cell.length_a   1.000
_cell.length_b   1.000
_cell.length_c   1.000
_cell.angle_alpha   90.00
_cell.angle_beta   90.00
_cell.angle_gamma   90.00
#
_symmetry.space_group_name_H-M   'P 1'
#
loop_
_entity.id
_entity.type
_entity.pdbx_description
1 polymer ?
#
loop_
_entity_poly.entity_id
_entity_poly.type
_entity_poly.pdbx_seq_one_letter_code
_entity_poly.pdbx_strand_id
1 'polypeptide(L)'
;MKLIIDTNILISSLLKDSTTREILLNESLNFYLPELVLSETNKYLPYIIQKSELNEKEIKKLLNTLLENLILVPIDEYEKKMDEGMKIIGKIDEKDTQFIALALSIEMMEYGLMINILKSKRKLEYLKRWISLIF
;
A
#
# COMPACT_ATOMS: atom_id res chain seq x y z
N MET A 1 13.41 -0.59 -7.76
CA MET A 1 12.14 -1.35 -7.90
C MET A 1 11.04 -0.54 -7.21
N LYS A 2 9.88 -0.36 -7.86
CA LYS A 2 8.73 0.38 -7.29
C LYS A 2 7.74 -0.63 -6.71
N LEU A 3 7.32 -0.44 -5.46
CA LEU A 3 6.46 -1.37 -4.74
C LEU A 3 5.27 -0.63 -4.15
N ILE A 4 4.05 -1.00 -4.53
CA ILE A 4 2.84 -0.48 -3.87
C ILE A 4 2.53 -1.37 -2.68
N ILE A 5 2.32 -0.77 -1.51
CA ILE A 5 2.04 -1.49 -0.28
C ILE A 5 0.59 -1.30 0.15
N ASP A 6 0.00 -2.34 0.74
CA ASP A 6 -1.32 -2.29 1.38
C ASP A 6 -1.20 -1.59 2.76
N THR A 7 -2.24 -0.88 3.19
CA THR A 7 -2.45 -0.40 4.57
C THR A 7 -2.01 -1.43 5.61
N ASN A 8 -2.34 -2.70 5.38
CA ASN A 8 -2.04 -3.79 6.30
C ASN A 8 -0.55 -4.05 6.49
N ILE A 9 0.27 -3.80 5.47
CA ILE A 9 1.72 -3.93 5.55
C ILE A 9 2.28 -2.85 6.49
N LEU A 10 1.80 -1.61 6.35
CA LEU A 10 2.12 -0.52 7.26
C LEU A 10 1.65 -0.79 8.69
N ILE A 11 0.42 -1.31 8.88
CA ILE A 11 -0.08 -1.66 10.21
C ILE A 11 0.77 -2.79 10.83
N SER A 12 1.10 -3.83 10.05
CA SER A 12 1.88 -4.98 10.54
C SER A 12 3.29 -4.57 10.96
N SER A 13 3.93 -3.64 10.25
CA SER A 13 5.25 -3.13 10.61
C SER A 13 5.23 -2.31 11.91
N LEU A 14 4.10 -1.69 12.28
CA LEU A 14 3.96 -0.97 13.55
C LEU A 14 3.75 -1.93 14.73
N LEU A 15 3.01 -3.02 14.54
CA LEU A 15 2.61 -3.93 15.62
C LEU A 15 3.77 -4.66 16.29
N LYS A 16 4.76 -5.11 15.50
CA LYS A 16 5.91 -5.84 16.01
C LYS A 16 7.15 -5.59 15.17
N ASP A 17 8.30 -5.79 15.78
CA ASP A 17 9.53 -5.86 15.01
C ASP A 17 9.48 -7.09 14.09
N SER A 18 9.72 -6.88 12.80
CA SER A 18 9.50 -7.89 11.78
C SER A 18 10.31 -7.60 10.54
N THR A 19 10.58 -8.65 9.76
CA THR A 19 11.20 -8.53 8.44
C THR A 19 10.45 -7.53 7.54
N THR A 20 9.12 -7.40 7.69
CA THR A 20 8.34 -6.39 6.98
C THR A 20 8.77 -4.97 7.37
N ARG A 21 8.99 -4.68 8.65
CA ARG A 21 9.49 -3.39 9.13
C ARG A 21 10.89 -3.11 8.58
N GLU A 22 11.79 -4.08 8.65
CA GLU A 22 13.15 -3.95 8.11
C GLU A 22 13.14 -3.63 6.61
N ILE A 23 12.28 -4.30 5.83
CA ILE A 23 12.13 -4.05 4.40
C ILE A 23 11.62 -2.63 4.13
N LEU A 24 10.61 -2.16 4.88
CA LEU A 24 10.07 -0.81 4.71
C LEU A 24 11.05 0.30 5.10
N LEU A 25 12.02 0.00 5.98
CA LEU A 25 13.08 0.92 6.36
C LEU A 25 14.28 0.91 5.39
N ASN A 26 14.22 0.11 4.32
CA ASN A 26 15.29 0.04 3.34
C ASN A 26 15.16 1.15 2.29
N GLU A 27 16.03 2.15 2.38
CA GLU A 27 16.09 3.32 1.48
C GLU A 27 16.44 2.97 0.01
N SER A 28 16.91 1.74 -0.27
CA SER A 28 17.19 1.30 -1.65
C SER A 28 15.92 0.89 -2.42
N LEU A 29 14.76 0.85 -1.74
CA LEU A 29 13.47 0.47 -2.30
C LEU A 29 12.52 1.67 -2.29
N ASN A 30 11.76 1.82 -3.37
CA ASN A 30 10.75 2.88 -3.47
C ASN A 30 9.38 2.28 -3.21
N PHE A 31 8.81 2.58 -2.05
CA PHE A 31 7.46 2.14 -1.69
C PHE A 31 6.45 3.24 -1.96
N TYR A 32 5.29 2.87 -2.50
CA TYR A 32 4.20 3.79 -2.82
C TYR A 32 2.95 3.41 -2.03
N LEU A 33 2.25 4.42 -1.52
CA LEU A 33 1.01 4.24 -0.79
C LEU A 33 0.03 5.37 -1.13
N PRO A 34 -1.26 5.08 -1.41
CA PRO A 34 -2.27 6.12 -1.55
C PRO A 34 -2.41 6.92 -0.25
N GLU A 35 -2.33 8.25 -0.31
CA GLU A 35 -2.36 9.10 0.89
C GLU A 35 -3.66 8.96 1.68
N LEU A 36 -4.78 8.70 0.99
CA LEU A 36 -6.10 8.49 1.59
C LEU A 36 -6.11 7.39 2.67
N VAL A 37 -5.22 6.40 2.53
CA VAL A 37 -5.05 5.29 3.48
C VAL A 37 -4.57 5.78 4.86
N LEU A 38 -3.85 6.89 4.94
CA LEU A 38 -3.35 7.40 6.22
C LEU A 38 -4.48 7.75 7.19
N SER A 39 -5.62 8.18 6.67
CA SER A 39 -6.82 8.42 7.48
C SER A 39 -7.31 7.12 8.16
N GLU A 40 -7.19 5.99 7.48
CA GLU A 40 -7.52 4.66 8.01
C GLU A 40 -6.47 4.21 9.02
N THR A 41 -5.17 4.37 8.71
CA THR A 41 -4.08 4.06 9.65
C THR A 41 -4.23 4.85 10.97
N ASN A 42 -4.53 6.15 10.89
CA ASN A 42 -4.74 6.99 12.07
C ASN A 42 -5.94 6.55 12.91
N LYS A 43 -7.03 6.08 12.29
CA LYS A 43 -8.18 5.51 13.01
C LYS A 43 -7.80 4.24 13.78
N TYR A 44 -6.89 3.43 13.25
CA TYR A 44 -6.42 2.20 13.90
C TYR A 44 -5.29 2.43 14.91
N LEU A 45 -4.69 3.62 14.96
CA LEU A 45 -3.54 3.92 15.83
C LEU A 45 -3.77 3.57 17.32
N PRO A 46 -4.93 3.88 17.95
CA PRO A 46 -5.18 3.49 19.34
C PRO A 46 -5.15 1.97 19.55
N TYR A 47 -5.68 1.20 18.59
CA TYR A 47 -5.65 -0.26 18.63
C TYR A 47 -4.24 -0.81 18.43
N ILE A 48 -3.45 -0.20 17.54
CA ILE A 48 -2.05 -0.58 17.31
C ILE A 48 -1.23 -0.37 18.58
N ILE A 49 -1.38 0.77 19.26
CA ILE A 49 -0.68 1.06 20.52
C ILE A 49 -1.02 0.01 21.57
N GLN A 50 -2.30 -0.36 21.72
CA GLN A 50 -2.73 -1.39 22.68
C GLN A 50 -2.14 -2.78 22.39
N LYS A 51 -1.90 -3.09 21.12
CA LYS A 51 -1.43 -4.42 20.67
C LYS A 51 0.08 -4.50 20.47
N SER A 52 0.76 -3.36 20.38
CA SER A 52 2.20 -3.30 20.25
C SER A 52 2.89 -3.37 21.61
N GLU A 53 4.17 -3.70 21.59
CA GLU A 53 5.04 -3.64 22.76
C GLU A 53 5.59 -2.21 23.02
N LEU A 54 5.17 -1.25 22.21
CA LEU A 54 5.65 0.13 22.20
C LEU A 54 4.63 1.07 22.84
N ASN A 55 5.12 2.13 23.49
CA ASN A 55 4.25 3.19 23.97
C ASN A 55 3.81 4.13 22.82
N GLU A 56 2.84 4.99 23.08
CA GLU A 56 2.28 5.92 22.08
C GLU A 56 3.35 6.80 21.41
N LYS A 57 4.31 7.31 22.17
CA LYS A 57 5.38 8.16 21.64
C LYS A 57 6.30 7.39 20.70
N GLU A 58 6.62 6.15 21.06
CA GLU A 58 7.43 5.25 20.24
C GLU A 58 6.71 4.85 18.95
N ILE A 59 5.42 4.50 19.02
CA ILE A 59 4.62 4.18 17.83
C ILE A 59 4.53 5.37 16.88
N LYS A 60 4.27 6.57 17.40
CA LYS A 60 4.21 7.79 16.56
C LYS A 60 5.56 8.07 15.90
N LYS A 61 6.66 7.91 16.63
CA LYS A 61 8.01 8.07 16.08
C LYS A 61 8.28 7.04 14.98
N LEU A 62 7.97 5.77 15.23
CA LEU A 62 8.14 4.69 14.25
C LEU A 62 7.29 4.92 13.00
N LEU A 63 6.03 5.34 13.17
CA LEU A 63 5.16 5.68 12.05
C LEU A 63 5.77 6.78 11.19
N ASN A 64 6.26 7.87 11.79
CA ASN A 64 6.90 8.95 11.05
C ASN A 64 8.12 8.45 10.26
N THR A 65 9.00 7.67 10.89
CA THR A 65 10.18 7.10 10.22
C THR A 65 9.80 6.15 9.08
N LEU A 66 8.73 5.37 9.23
CA LEU A 66 8.22 4.55 8.14
C LEU A 66 7.69 5.42 7.01
N LEU A 67 6.88 6.44 7.31
CA LEU A 67 6.30 7.35 6.32
C LEU A 67 7.36 8.14 5.54
N GLU A 68 8.48 8.51 6.18
CA GLU A 68 9.63 9.15 5.51
C GLU A 68 10.22 8.28 4.39
N ASN A 69 10.11 6.95 4.50
CA ASN A 69 10.55 6.00 3.48
C ASN A 69 9.45 5.60 2.47
N LEU A 70 8.24 6.16 2.61
CA LEU A 70 7.12 5.91 1.72
C LEU A 70 6.84 7.13 0.83
N ILE A 71 6.59 6.87 -0.44
CA ILE A 71 6.06 7.85 -1.38
C ILE A 71 4.54 7.84 -1.23
N LEU A 72 4.04 8.81 -0.47
CA LEU A 72 2.62 9.06 -0.30
C LEU A 72 2.09 9.76 -1.55
N VAL A 73 1.13 9.13 -2.22
CA VAL A 73 0.59 9.64 -3.49
C VAL A 73 -0.79 10.22 -3.25
N PRO A 74 -1.02 11.51 -3.52
CA PRO A 74 -2.33 12.14 -3.39
C PRO A 74 -3.28 11.62 -4.47
N ILE A 75 -4.60 11.67 -4.18
CA ILE A 75 -5.61 11.12 -5.09
C ILE A 75 -5.58 11.75 -6.48
N ASP A 76 -5.26 13.04 -6.59
CA ASP A 76 -5.20 13.79 -7.86
C ASP A 76 -4.23 13.17 -8.88
N GLU A 77 -3.21 12.43 -8.42
CA GLU A 77 -2.21 11.78 -9.29
C GLU A 77 -2.73 10.48 -9.93
N TYR A 78 -3.74 9.83 -9.34
CA TYR A 78 -4.27 8.54 -9.80
C TYR A 78 -5.79 8.50 -9.97
N GLU A 79 -6.51 9.59 -9.71
CA GLU A 79 -7.98 9.64 -9.79
C GLU A 79 -8.52 9.24 -11.17
N LYS A 80 -7.80 9.59 -12.24
CA LYS A 80 -8.15 9.26 -13.63
C LYS A 80 -8.16 7.75 -13.89
N LYS A 81 -7.56 6.96 -13.00
CA LYS A 81 -7.50 5.50 -13.06
C LYS A 81 -8.47 4.81 -12.08
N MET A 82 -9.22 5.56 -11.29
CA MET A 82 -10.16 4.99 -10.32
C MET A 82 -11.27 4.18 -10.98
N ASP A 83 -11.84 4.66 -12.09
CA ASP A 83 -12.85 3.91 -12.86
C ASP A 83 -12.32 2.59 -13.41
N GLU A 84 -11.05 2.58 -13.85
CA GLU A 84 -10.38 1.40 -14.35
C GLU A 84 -10.10 0.41 -13.21
N GLY A 85 -9.59 0.89 -12.08
CA GLY A 85 -9.44 0.10 -10.86
C GLY A 85 -10.76 -0.51 -10.39
N MET A 86 -11.86 0.25 -10.42
CA MET A 86 -13.17 -0.19 -9.98
C MET A 86 -13.70 -1.34 -10.86
N LYS A 87 -13.43 -1.30 -12.17
CA LYS A 87 -13.76 -2.40 -13.09
C LYS A 87 -12.97 -3.66 -12.80
N ILE A 88 -11.72 -3.54 -12.35
CA ILE A 88 -10.81 -4.65 -12.10
C ILE A 88 -11.11 -5.35 -10.77
N ILE A 89 -11.16 -4.58 -9.67
CA ILE A 89 -11.23 -5.14 -8.32
C ILE A 89 -12.49 -4.72 -7.55
N GLY A 90 -13.18 -3.67 -7.96
CA GLY A 90 -14.25 -3.04 -7.17
C GLY A 90 -15.40 -3.96 -6.78
N LYS A 91 -15.74 -4.96 -7.60
CA LYS A 91 -16.76 -5.99 -7.28
C LYS A 91 -16.31 -7.00 -6.22
N ILE A 92 -15.00 -7.11 -5.98
CA ILE A 92 -14.39 -8.02 -5.00
C ILE A 92 -14.10 -7.23 -3.73
N ASP A 93 -13.46 -6.07 -3.87
CA ASP A 93 -13.08 -5.19 -2.78
C ASP A 93 -12.98 -3.74 -3.28
N GLU A 94 -14.00 -2.94 -2.97
CA GLU A 94 -14.06 -1.53 -3.37
C GLU A 94 -12.88 -0.72 -2.84
N LYS A 95 -12.42 -1.01 -1.61
CA LYS A 95 -11.31 -0.30 -0.97
C LYS A 95 -9.98 -0.55 -1.68
N ASP A 96 -9.85 -1.69 -2.38
CA ASP A 96 -8.63 -2.00 -3.11
C ASP A 96 -8.48 -1.22 -4.41
N THR A 97 -9.57 -0.60 -4.87
CA THR A 97 -9.60 0.19 -6.11
C THR A 97 -8.49 1.24 -6.16
N GLN A 98 -8.21 1.92 -5.05
CA GLN A 98 -7.16 2.94 -4.96
C GLN A 98 -5.76 2.38 -5.21
N PHE A 99 -5.47 1.14 -4.78
CA PHE A 99 -4.16 0.53 -5.03
C PHE A 99 -4.01 0.11 -6.48
N ILE A 100 -5.09 -0.38 -7.11
CA ILE A 100 -5.10 -0.69 -8.55
C ILE A 100 -4.94 0.60 -9.36
N ALA A 101 -5.71 1.63 -9.05
CA ALA A 101 -5.65 2.92 -9.73
C ALA A 101 -4.25 3.54 -9.63
N LEU A 102 -3.66 3.52 -8.43
CA LEU A 102 -2.29 3.96 -8.21
C LEU A 102 -1.29 3.16 -9.06
N ALA A 103 -1.42 1.83 -9.10
CA ALA A 103 -0.57 0.98 -9.92
C ALA A 103 -0.64 1.32 -11.40
N LEU A 104 -1.85 1.48 -11.92
CA LEU A 104 -2.08 1.87 -13.32
C LEU A 104 -1.51 3.25 -13.64
N SER A 105 -1.54 4.19 -12.68
CA SER A 105 -0.95 5.51 -12.85
C SER A 105 0.58 5.45 -12.91
N ILE A 106 1.22 4.63 -12.07
CA ILE A 106 2.68 4.50 -12.00
C ILE A 106 3.25 3.76 -13.22
N GLU A 107 2.59 2.68 -13.67
CA GLU A 107 3.02 1.95 -14.87
C GLU A 107 2.96 2.82 -16.13
N MET A 108 2.02 3.77 -16.19
CA MET A 108 1.95 4.75 -17.28
C MET A 108 3.10 5.79 -17.20
N MET A 109 3.64 6.03 -16.01
CA MET A 109 4.73 7.00 -15.79
C MET A 109 6.13 6.39 -16.02
N GLU A 110 6.33 5.07 -15.85
CA GLU A 110 7.59 4.36 -16.11
C GLU A 110 7.34 2.90 -16.53
N TYR A 111 7.83 2.50 -17.71
CA TYR A 111 7.79 1.09 -18.15
C TYR A 111 8.81 0.24 -17.35
N GLY A 112 8.33 -0.42 -16.29
CA GLY A 112 9.09 -1.42 -15.53
C GLY A 112 8.34 -1.97 -14.31
N LEU A 113 7.72 -3.16 -14.48
CA LEU A 113 7.19 -4.16 -13.51
C LEU A 113 7.59 -3.97 -12.00
N MET A 114 6.79 -4.30 -10.98
CA MET A 114 5.67 -5.25 -10.82
C MET A 114 4.80 -4.87 -9.61
N ILE A 115 3.48 -5.09 -9.71
CA ILE A 115 2.51 -4.94 -8.62
C ILE A 115 2.58 -6.14 -7.67
N ASN A 116 3.09 -5.93 -6.44
CA ASN A 116 2.84 -6.86 -5.33
C ASN A 116 1.77 -6.26 -4.42
N ILE A 117 0.50 -6.44 -4.81
CA ILE A 117 -0.63 -6.27 -3.88
C ILE A 117 -0.51 -7.41 -2.87
N LEU A 118 0.17 -7.12 -1.78
CA LEU A 118 0.29 -8.05 -0.67
C LEU A 118 -1.04 -8.11 0.08
N LYS A 119 -2.02 -8.87 -0.45
CA LYS A 119 -2.89 -9.76 0.34
C LYS A 119 -3.80 -10.67 -0.50
N SER A 120 -3.89 -11.94 -0.04
CA SER A 120 -4.71 -13.07 -0.51
C SER A 120 -4.37 -13.64 -1.91
N LYS A 121 -4.09 -14.96 -1.97
CA LYS A 121 -3.89 -15.72 -3.22
C LYS A 121 -4.96 -15.45 -4.29
N ARG A 122 -6.21 -15.16 -3.87
CA ARG A 122 -7.32 -14.84 -4.78
C ARG A 122 -7.07 -13.56 -5.57
N LYS A 123 -6.63 -12.46 -4.94
CA LYS A 123 -6.43 -11.17 -5.62
C LYS A 123 -5.27 -11.24 -6.65
N LEU A 124 -4.24 -12.02 -6.34
CA LEU A 124 -3.12 -12.33 -7.24
C LEU A 124 -3.54 -13.07 -8.52
N GLU A 125 -4.46 -14.03 -8.42
CA GLU A 125 -4.98 -14.78 -9.57
C GLU A 125 -5.70 -13.85 -10.57
N TYR A 126 -6.49 -12.90 -10.06
CA TYR A 126 -7.20 -11.92 -10.88
C TYR A 126 -6.25 -10.93 -11.54
N LEU A 127 -5.24 -10.42 -10.82
CA LEU A 127 -4.24 -9.55 -11.42
C LEU A 127 -3.50 -10.25 -12.56
N LYS A 128 -3.06 -11.49 -12.33
CA LYS A 128 -2.40 -12.29 -13.37
C LYS A 128 -3.29 -12.48 -14.59
N ARG A 129 -4.57 -12.77 -14.38
CA ARG A 129 -5.55 -12.96 -15.46
C ARG A 129 -5.86 -11.65 -16.21
N TRP A 130 -5.84 -10.51 -15.53
CA TRP A 130 -6.06 -9.22 -16.16
C TRP A 130 -4.83 -8.75 -16.97
N ILE A 131 -3.62 -8.94 -16.42
CA ILE A 131 -2.37 -8.67 -17.13
C ILE A 131 -2.28 -9.51 -18.41
N SER A 132 -2.66 -10.79 -18.39
CA SER A 132 -2.68 -11.66 -19.58
C SER A 132 -3.78 -11.34 -20.61
N LEU A 133 -4.69 -10.41 -20.31
CA LEU A 133 -5.70 -9.94 -21.25
C LEU A 133 -5.30 -8.62 -21.93
N ILE A 134 -4.25 -7.96 -21.41
CA ILE A 134 -3.76 -6.66 -21.88
C ILE A 134 -2.39 -6.79 -22.58
N PHE A 135 -1.66 -7.87 -22.29
CA PHE A 135 -0.46 -8.33 -22.99
C PHE A 135 -0.68 -9.73 -23.58
#